data_AF-A0A9W7YJS0-F1
#
_entry.id   AF-A0A9W7YJS0-F1
#
_cell.length_a   1.000
_cell.length_b   1.000
_cell.length_c   1.000
_cell.angle_alpha   90.00
_cell.angle_beta   90.00
_cell.angle_gamma   90.00
#
_symmetry.space_group_name_H-M   'P 1'
#
loop_
_entity.id
_entity.type
_entity.pdbx_description
1 polymer ?
#
loop_
_entity_poly.entity_id
_entity_poly.type
_entity_poly.pdbx_seq_one_letter_code
_entity_poly.pdbx_strand_id
1 'polypeptide(L)'
;MVFLVNGMDREEALKRLPSIVGILDGSDGPRMLVRESFARLTTSSLNRPSVLSPTQLLMGLHDEAVVATGQKAVEAVGVYEAMAKPDGTRVFSTPVFDTALKLLAEQEHVSPLMLQTADAYYRRRGGPAGTVIKLLQKLIERKVWEMDDGMVEVFVQSFRTMLPGTLALVKTVPHDALRRMVEMDAQLATAVRGYVSKMPDSARKPYRWLLH
;
A
#
# COMPACT_ATOMS: atom_id res chain seq x y z
N MET A 1 -13.24 -26.99 -1.30
CA MET A 1 -11.85 -27.28 -0.89
C MET A 1 -11.53 -26.36 0.29
N VAL A 2 -11.56 -26.88 1.52
CA VAL A 2 -11.22 -26.11 2.73
C VAL A 2 -9.71 -26.20 2.88
N PHE A 3 -8.99 -25.08 2.80
CA PHE A 3 -7.56 -25.07 3.11
C PHE A 3 -7.40 -25.54 4.55
N LEU A 4 -6.88 -26.75 4.74
CA LEU A 4 -6.63 -27.32 6.06
C LEU A 4 -5.43 -26.59 6.67
N VAL A 5 -5.69 -25.44 7.30
CA VAL A 5 -4.71 -24.64 8.05
C VAL A 5 -4.37 -25.26 9.42
N ASN A 6 -4.53 -26.57 9.57
CA ASN A 6 -4.29 -27.26 10.83
C ASN A 6 -2.88 -27.84 10.83
N GLY A 7 -2.03 -27.35 11.73
CA GLY A 7 -0.65 -27.81 11.89
C GLY A 7 0.40 -27.11 11.04
N MET A 8 0.02 -26.15 10.18
CA MET A 8 0.98 -25.37 9.40
C MET A 8 1.80 -24.45 10.30
N ASP A 9 3.11 -24.39 10.03
CA ASP A 9 3.97 -23.35 10.56
C ASP A 9 3.84 -22.04 9.77
N ARG A 10 4.55 -21.01 10.22
CA ARG A 10 4.54 -19.68 9.60
C ARG A 10 4.97 -19.71 8.14
N GLU A 11 6.01 -20.45 7.81
CA GLU A 11 6.59 -20.47 6.47
C GLU A 11 5.66 -21.18 5.50
N GLU A 12 5.09 -22.31 5.92
CA GLU A 12 4.10 -23.05 5.15
C GLU A 12 2.84 -22.21 4.90
N ALA A 13 2.36 -21.50 5.92
CA ALA A 13 1.22 -20.59 5.78
C ALA A 13 1.48 -19.51 4.72
N LEU A 14 2.65 -18.87 4.74
CA LEU A 14 3.02 -17.86 3.74
C LEU A 14 3.12 -18.45 2.33
N LYS A 15 3.73 -19.63 2.18
CA LYS A 15 3.83 -20.35 0.89
C LYS A 15 2.46 -20.72 0.29
N ARG A 16 1.43 -20.88 1.13
CA ARG A 16 0.07 -21.19 0.68
C ARG A 16 -0.77 -19.96 0.33
N LEU A 17 -0.36 -18.75 0.73
CA LEU A 17 -1.14 -17.52 0.48
C LEU A 17 -1.50 -17.32 -1.00
N PRO A 18 -0.60 -17.52 -1.99
CA PRO A 18 -0.96 -17.35 -3.39
C PRO A 18 -2.09 -18.28 -3.83
N SER A 19 -2.11 -19.52 -3.32
CA SER A 19 -3.19 -20.48 -3.61
C SER A 19 -4.52 -20.08 -2.96
N ILE A 20 -4.47 -19.56 -1.72
CA ILE A 20 -5.66 -19.06 -1.02
C ILE A 20 -6.23 -17.85 -1.76
N VAL A 21 -5.39 -16.87 -2.10
CA VAL A 21 -5.78 -15.67 -2.85
C VAL A 21 -6.27 -16.02 -4.25
N GLY A 22 -5.66 -17.03 -4.88
CA GLY A 22 -6.00 -17.50 -6.22
C GLY A 22 -7.45 -17.96 -6.41
N ILE A 23 -8.19 -18.27 -5.33
CA ILE A 23 -9.60 -18.66 -5.41
C ILE A 23 -10.54 -17.47 -5.65
N LEU A 24 -10.08 -16.25 -5.39
CA LEU A 24 -10.89 -15.04 -5.54
C LEU A 24 -11.26 -14.82 -7.02
N ASP A 25 -12.48 -14.37 -7.23
CA ASP A 25 -13.07 -14.13 -8.55
C ASP A 25 -14.06 -12.94 -8.56
N GLY A 26 -14.08 -12.15 -7.49
CA GLY A 26 -15.05 -11.06 -7.33
C GLY A 26 -16.38 -11.45 -6.68
N SER A 27 -16.66 -12.73 -6.41
CA SER A 27 -17.92 -13.19 -5.81
C SER A 27 -17.85 -13.43 -4.30
N ASP A 28 -19.00 -13.41 -3.63
CA ASP A 28 -19.06 -13.45 -2.16
C ASP A 28 -18.67 -14.81 -1.55
N GLY A 29 -18.89 -15.92 -2.28
CA GLY A 29 -18.54 -17.27 -1.83
C GLY A 29 -17.02 -17.43 -1.63
N PRO A 30 -16.19 -17.23 -2.66
CA PRO A 30 -14.73 -17.21 -2.55
C PRO A 30 -14.20 -16.19 -1.54
N ARG A 31 -14.79 -14.98 -1.46
CA ARG A 31 -14.43 -14.01 -0.41
C ARG A 31 -14.64 -14.54 0.99
N MET A 32 -15.75 -15.24 1.22
CA MET A 32 -16.03 -15.88 2.51
C MET A 32 -14.98 -16.95 2.83
N LEU A 33 -14.61 -17.80 1.88
CA LEU A 33 -13.58 -18.83 2.05
C LEU A 33 -12.19 -18.23 2.35
N VAL A 34 -11.81 -17.16 1.64
CA VAL A 34 -10.56 -16.43 1.93
C VAL A 34 -10.61 -15.79 3.31
N ARG A 35 -11.72 -15.14 3.67
CA ARG A 35 -11.92 -14.53 4.99
C ARG A 35 -11.77 -15.55 6.11
N GLU A 36 -12.38 -16.72 5.97
CA GLU A 36 -12.25 -17.82 6.94
C GLU A 36 -10.81 -18.33 7.03
N SER A 37 -10.13 -18.44 5.90
CA SER A 37 -8.72 -18.86 5.85
C SER A 37 -7.83 -17.85 6.57
N PHE A 38 -8.01 -16.55 6.31
CA PHE A 38 -7.29 -15.48 7.01
C PHE A 38 -7.61 -15.45 8.49
N ALA A 39 -8.88 -15.60 8.87
CA ALA A 39 -9.28 -15.66 10.28
C ALA A 39 -8.58 -16.83 11.00
N ARG A 40 -8.47 -17.98 10.35
CA ARG A 40 -7.71 -19.13 10.87
C ARG A 40 -6.21 -18.83 10.96
N LEU A 41 -5.64 -18.04 10.08
CA LEU A 41 -4.21 -17.69 10.15
C LEU A 41 -3.92 -16.72 11.31
N THR A 42 -4.81 -15.76 11.56
CA THR A 42 -4.55 -14.64 12.48
C THR A 42 -5.16 -14.77 13.86
N THR A 43 -6.06 -15.74 14.08
CA THR A 43 -6.82 -15.84 15.33
C THR A 43 -6.39 -17.06 16.12
N SER A 44 -5.98 -16.84 17.36
CA SER A 44 -5.74 -17.92 18.32
C SER A 44 -7.07 -18.47 18.86
N SER A 45 -7.15 -19.78 19.05
CA SER A 45 -8.21 -20.45 19.80
C SER A 45 -7.61 -21.39 20.86
N LEU A 46 -8.44 -21.89 21.78
CA LEU A 46 -8.02 -22.63 22.99
C LEU A 46 -6.99 -23.75 22.75
N ASN A 47 -6.95 -24.35 21.56
CA ASN A 47 -6.01 -25.41 21.18
C ASN A 47 -5.23 -25.12 19.89
N ARG A 48 -5.22 -23.87 19.42
CA ARG A 48 -4.59 -23.48 18.15
C ARG A 48 -4.07 -22.05 18.22
N PRO A 49 -2.76 -21.85 18.42
CA PRO A 49 -2.19 -20.51 18.35
C PRO A 49 -2.35 -19.93 16.94
N SER A 50 -2.44 -18.61 16.82
CA SER A 50 -2.36 -17.92 15.53
C SER A 50 -1.04 -18.24 14.85
N VAL A 51 -1.08 -18.58 13.56
CA VAL A 51 0.11 -18.89 12.76
C VAL A 51 0.80 -17.61 12.29
N LEU A 52 0.02 -16.57 12.00
CA LEU A 52 0.49 -15.27 11.55
C LEU A 52 -0.07 -14.17 12.45
N SER A 53 0.74 -13.14 12.70
CA SER A 53 0.21 -11.88 13.21
C SER A 53 -0.57 -11.14 12.11
N PRO A 54 -1.47 -10.23 12.47
CA PRO A 54 -2.13 -9.35 11.50
C PRO A 54 -1.16 -8.61 10.56
N THR A 55 -0.01 -8.16 11.09
CA THR A 55 1.03 -7.51 10.31
C THR A 55 1.67 -8.49 9.32
N GLN A 56 1.99 -9.71 9.77
CA GLN A 56 2.60 -10.73 8.91
C GLN A 56 1.68 -11.16 7.78
N LEU A 57 0.37 -11.28 8.02
CA LEU A 57 -0.58 -11.56 6.95
C LEU A 57 -0.60 -10.43 5.93
N LEU A 58 -0.66 -9.16 6.37
CA LEU A 58 -0.64 -8.03 5.43
C LEU A 58 0.64 -8.00 4.59
N MET A 59 1.80 -8.26 5.21
CA MET A 59 3.07 -8.36 4.49
C MET A 59 3.05 -9.51 3.48
N GLY A 60 2.54 -10.68 3.87
CA GLY A 60 2.42 -11.83 2.97
C GLY A 60 1.50 -11.58 1.78
N LEU A 61 0.46 -10.74 1.94
CA LEU A 61 -0.40 -10.34 0.80
C LEU A 61 0.30 -9.41 -0.20
N HIS A 62 1.42 -8.81 0.19
CA HIS A 62 2.26 -7.96 -0.66
C HIS A 62 3.52 -8.67 -1.16
N ASP A 63 3.68 -9.95 -0.82
CA ASP A 63 4.73 -10.80 -1.37
C ASP A 63 4.56 -10.96 -2.88
N GLU A 64 5.67 -11.10 -3.60
CA GLU A 64 5.71 -11.19 -5.06
C GLU A 64 4.79 -12.29 -5.60
N ALA A 65 4.77 -13.46 -4.95
CA ALA A 65 3.95 -14.59 -5.40
C ALA A 65 2.44 -14.32 -5.27
N VAL A 66 2.03 -13.53 -4.27
CA VAL A 66 0.64 -13.09 -4.12
C VAL A 66 0.34 -11.96 -5.10
N VAL A 67 1.22 -10.97 -5.22
CA VAL A 67 1.07 -9.82 -6.13
C VAL A 67 0.94 -10.29 -7.58
N ALA A 68 1.65 -11.35 -7.97
CA ALA A 68 1.55 -11.98 -9.28
C ALA A 68 0.13 -12.49 -9.63
N THR A 69 -0.76 -12.65 -8.63
CA THR A 69 -2.18 -13.00 -8.87
C THR A 69 -3.04 -11.80 -9.34
N GLY A 70 -2.44 -10.61 -9.47
CA GLY A 70 -3.05 -9.42 -10.05
C GLY A 70 -4.24 -8.90 -9.23
N GLN A 71 -5.41 -8.77 -9.87
CA GLN A 71 -6.61 -8.22 -9.22
C GLN A 71 -7.05 -9.02 -7.98
N LYS A 72 -6.72 -10.31 -7.91
CA LYS A 72 -7.02 -11.14 -6.75
C LYS A 72 -6.24 -10.70 -5.50
N ALA A 73 -5.01 -10.22 -5.67
CA ALA A 73 -4.22 -9.66 -4.57
C ALA A 73 -4.88 -8.39 -4.00
N VAL A 74 -5.34 -7.49 -4.87
CA VAL A 74 -6.07 -6.27 -4.49
C VAL A 74 -7.35 -6.64 -3.73
N GLU A 75 -8.10 -7.61 -4.24
CA GLU A 75 -9.32 -8.11 -3.60
C GLU A 75 -9.01 -8.75 -2.23
N ALA A 76 -7.96 -9.54 -2.12
CA ALA A 76 -7.54 -10.18 -0.87
C ALA A 76 -7.21 -9.15 0.22
N VAL A 77 -6.51 -8.06 -0.13
CA VAL A 77 -6.28 -6.95 0.80
C VAL A 77 -7.59 -6.34 1.26
N GLY A 78 -8.56 -6.16 0.35
CA GLY A 78 -9.90 -5.67 0.68
C GLY A 78 -10.66 -6.62 1.63
N VAL A 79 -10.60 -7.93 1.39
CA VAL A 79 -11.18 -8.95 2.27
C VAL A 79 -10.56 -8.88 3.66
N TYR A 80 -9.23 -8.79 3.72
CA TYR A 80 -8.50 -8.70 4.98
C TYR A 80 -8.79 -7.39 5.74
N GLU A 81 -8.86 -6.27 5.04
CA GLU A 81 -9.22 -4.97 5.62
C GLU A 81 -10.61 -5.00 6.29
N ALA A 82 -11.56 -5.72 5.69
CA ALA A 82 -12.93 -5.85 6.18
C ALA A 82 -13.09 -6.81 7.37
N MET A 83 -12.04 -7.55 7.76
CA MET A 83 -12.14 -8.51 8.85
C MET A 83 -12.27 -7.84 10.23
N ALA A 84 -13.17 -8.40 11.03
CA ALA A 84 -13.36 -8.08 12.44
C ALA A 84 -13.29 -9.36 13.28
N LYS A 85 -12.85 -9.21 14.53
CA LYS A 85 -12.90 -10.23 15.57
C LYS A 85 -14.35 -10.41 16.08
N PRO A 86 -14.64 -11.47 16.85
CA PRO A 86 -15.99 -11.71 17.39
C PRO A 86 -16.53 -10.57 18.27
N ASP A 87 -15.65 -9.81 18.92
CA ASP A 87 -15.98 -8.64 19.73
C ASP A 87 -16.24 -7.36 18.90
N GLY A 88 -16.23 -7.46 17.57
CA GLY A 88 -16.39 -6.35 16.64
C GLY A 88 -15.13 -5.52 16.40
N THR A 89 -14.02 -5.81 17.08
CA THR A 89 -12.77 -5.08 16.87
C THR A 89 -12.13 -5.46 15.53
N ARG A 90 -11.60 -4.48 14.80
CA ARG A 90 -10.99 -4.74 13.49
C ARG A 90 -9.67 -5.51 13.66
N VAL A 91 -9.48 -6.53 12.84
CA VAL A 91 -8.18 -7.22 12.73
C VAL A 91 -7.17 -6.28 12.08
N PHE A 92 -7.60 -5.58 11.03
CA PHE A 92 -6.85 -4.51 10.37
C PHE A 92 -7.03 -3.18 11.11
N SER A 93 -6.12 -2.89 12.04
CA SER A 93 -6.07 -1.64 12.80
C SER A 93 -4.98 -0.69 12.26
N THR A 94 -5.05 0.60 12.63
CA THR A 94 -4.03 1.59 12.23
C THR A 94 -2.60 1.18 12.65
N PRO A 95 -2.33 0.67 13.87
CA PRO A 95 -0.99 0.21 14.23
C PRO A 95 -0.48 -0.96 13.36
N VAL A 96 -1.36 -1.89 13.00
CA VAL A 96 -1.03 -3.02 12.10
C VAL A 96 -0.62 -2.48 10.73
N PHE A 97 -1.43 -1.57 10.18
CA PHE A 97 -1.16 -0.92 8.90
C PHE A 97 0.14 -0.11 8.91
N ASP A 98 0.33 0.76 9.90
CA ASP A 98 1.53 1.59 10.03
C ASP A 98 2.80 0.74 10.12
N THR A 99 2.73 -0.36 10.87
CA THR A 99 3.87 -1.28 11.02
C THR A 99 4.16 -2.01 9.71
N ALA A 100 3.12 -2.55 9.05
CA ALA A 100 3.28 -3.26 7.79
C ALA A 100 3.83 -2.35 6.69
N LEU A 101 3.30 -1.13 6.52
CA LEU A 101 3.80 -0.19 5.51
C LEU A 101 5.27 0.17 5.71
N LYS A 102 5.70 0.38 6.96
CA LYS A 102 7.12 0.66 7.26
C LYS A 102 8.02 -0.51 6.82
N LEU A 103 7.62 -1.73 7.16
CA LEU A 103 8.38 -2.94 6.82
C LEU A 103 8.39 -3.20 5.30
N LEU A 104 7.25 -3.04 4.63
CA LEU A 104 7.16 -3.18 3.16
C LEU A 104 8.02 -2.13 2.44
N ALA A 105 8.08 -0.91 2.95
CA ALA A 105 8.93 0.14 2.40
C ALA A 105 10.43 -0.09 2.62
N GLU A 106 10.81 -1.06 3.44
CA GLU A 106 12.19 -1.48 3.71
C GLU A 106 12.61 -2.70 2.89
N GLN A 107 11.67 -3.36 2.21
CA GLN A 107 11.99 -4.47 1.33
C GLN A 107 12.82 -4.00 0.13
N GLU A 108 13.71 -4.87 -0.34
CA GLU A 108 14.52 -4.64 -1.53
C GLU A 108 13.62 -4.33 -2.73
N HIS A 109 12.59 -5.14 -2.94
CA HIS A 109 11.54 -4.91 -3.93
C HIS A 109 10.29 -4.34 -3.27
N VAL A 110 9.90 -3.14 -3.68
CA VAL A 110 8.67 -2.50 -3.19
C VAL A 110 7.55 -2.79 -4.16
N SER A 111 6.51 -3.48 -3.69
CA SER A 111 5.34 -3.75 -4.51
C SER A 111 4.49 -2.49 -4.73
N PRO A 112 4.06 -2.20 -5.97
CA PRO A 112 3.07 -1.15 -6.24
C PRO A 112 1.76 -1.35 -5.47
N LEU A 113 1.41 -2.60 -5.13
CA LEU A 113 0.24 -2.92 -4.31
C LEU A 113 0.30 -2.26 -2.93
N MET A 114 1.49 -2.00 -2.38
CA MET A 114 1.67 -1.33 -1.09
C MET A 114 1.10 0.08 -1.12
N LEU A 115 1.39 0.83 -2.18
CA LEU A 115 0.89 2.19 -2.36
C LEU A 115 -0.61 2.21 -2.64
N GLN A 116 -1.11 1.28 -3.46
CA GLN A 116 -2.54 1.12 -3.69
C GLN A 116 -3.30 0.81 -2.38
N THR A 117 -2.74 -0.05 -1.55
CA THR A 117 -3.26 -0.35 -0.20
C THR A 117 -3.23 0.90 0.68
N ALA A 118 -2.16 1.68 0.63
CA ALA A 118 -2.05 2.92 1.39
C ALA A 118 -3.11 3.96 0.99
N ASP A 119 -3.33 4.14 -0.32
CA ASP A 119 -4.33 5.05 -0.86
C ASP A 119 -5.76 4.60 -0.56
N ALA A 120 -6.02 3.29 -0.63
CA ALA A 120 -7.32 2.73 -0.28
C ALA A 120 -7.63 2.96 1.20
N TYR A 121 -6.66 2.71 2.08
CA TYR A 121 -6.79 2.94 3.51
C TYR A 121 -7.02 4.42 3.83
N TYR A 122 -6.24 5.31 3.23
CA TYR A 122 -6.38 6.76 3.40
C TYR A 122 -7.78 7.23 3.01
N ARG A 123 -8.25 6.87 1.80
CA ARG A 123 -9.56 7.30 1.27
C ARG A 123 -10.73 6.77 2.10
N ARG A 124 -10.67 5.52 2.57
CA ARG A 124 -11.79 4.89 3.29
C ARG A 124 -11.89 5.33 4.74
N ARG A 125 -10.76 5.58 5.40
CA ARG A 125 -10.72 5.71 6.86
C ARG A 125 -10.24 7.07 7.35
N GLY A 126 -9.94 8.01 6.45
CA GLY A 126 -9.16 9.20 6.81
C GLY A 126 -7.86 8.76 7.47
N GLY A 127 -7.24 7.70 6.92
CA GLY A 127 -6.05 7.04 7.48
C GLY A 127 -4.93 8.06 7.76
N PRO A 128 -3.94 7.72 8.61
CA PRO A 128 -2.97 8.69 9.08
C PRO A 128 -2.19 9.25 7.90
N ALA A 129 -2.58 10.44 7.44
CA ALA A 129 -1.98 11.08 6.27
C ALA A 129 -0.47 11.19 6.45
N GLY A 130 -0.03 11.40 7.70
CA GLY A 130 1.38 11.41 8.08
C GLY A 130 2.13 10.11 7.79
N THR A 131 1.52 8.93 7.95
CA THR A 131 2.20 7.65 7.61
C THR A 131 2.39 7.53 6.11
N VAL A 132 1.34 7.79 5.32
CA VAL A 132 1.41 7.68 3.86
C VAL A 132 2.36 8.74 3.28
N ILE A 133 2.36 9.97 3.81
CA ILE A 133 3.31 11.01 3.40
C ILE A 133 4.76 10.60 3.74
N LYS A 134 5.01 10.05 4.94
CA LYS A 134 6.34 9.53 5.30
C LYS A 134 6.79 8.38 4.41
N LEU A 135 5.86 7.52 4.00
CA LEU A 135 6.11 6.46 3.04
C LEU A 135 6.53 7.04 1.68
N LEU A 136 5.78 8.02 1.15
CA LEU A 136 6.12 8.69 -0.10
C LEU A 136 7.48 9.39 -0.02
N GLN A 137 7.78 10.05 1.11
CA GLN A 137 9.10 10.64 1.34
C GLN A 137 10.22 9.59 1.29
N LYS A 138 10.05 8.44 1.94
CA LYS A 138 11.02 7.35 1.90
C LYS A 138 11.23 6.80 0.49
N LEU A 139 10.17 6.74 -0.33
CA LEU A 139 10.28 6.34 -1.73
C LEU A 139 11.03 7.36 -2.59
N ILE A 140 10.91 8.67 -2.29
CA ILE A 140 11.75 9.70 -2.90
C ILE A 140 13.23 9.47 -2.55
N GLU A 141 13.54 9.20 -1.27
CA GLU A 141 14.92 8.93 -0.83
C GLU A 141 15.49 7.66 -1.50
N ARG A 142 14.64 6.66 -1.73
CA ARG A 142 14.97 5.44 -2.49
C ARG A 142 14.94 5.61 -4.00
N LYS A 143 14.75 6.83 -4.49
CA LYS A 143 14.70 7.17 -5.92
C LYS A 143 13.68 6.34 -6.71
N VAL A 144 12.42 6.40 -6.30
CA VAL A 144 11.31 5.68 -6.96
C VAL A 144 11.25 5.85 -8.48
N TRP A 145 11.76 6.95 -9.03
CA TRP A 145 11.87 7.20 -10.47
C TRP A 145 12.88 6.31 -11.21
N GLU A 146 13.80 5.63 -10.51
CA GLU A 146 14.72 4.63 -11.05
C GLU A 146 14.14 3.20 -10.95
N MET A 147 12.96 3.02 -10.33
CA MET A 147 12.24 1.74 -10.26
C MET A 147 11.41 1.49 -11.54
N ASP A 148 10.78 0.32 -11.64
CA ASP A 148 9.90 -0.04 -12.76
C ASP A 148 8.79 0.98 -12.99
N ASP A 149 8.42 1.20 -14.27
CA ASP A 149 7.46 2.24 -14.66
C ASP A 149 6.11 2.12 -13.95
N GLY A 150 5.63 0.89 -13.72
CA GLY A 150 4.38 0.65 -12.97
C GLY A 150 4.45 1.14 -11.52
N MET A 151 5.62 1.10 -10.88
CA MET A 151 5.82 1.67 -9.54
C MET A 151 5.83 3.20 -9.58
N VAL A 152 6.43 3.79 -10.61
CA VAL A 152 6.44 5.25 -10.81
C VAL A 152 5.02 5.79 -11.02
N GLU A 153 4.22 5.11 -11.85
CA GLU A 153 2.81 5.48 -12.10
C GLU A 153 2.00 5.48 -10.82
N VAL A 154 2.08 4.38 -10.05
CA VAL A 154 1.35 4.28 -8.78
C VAL A 154 1.86 5.32 -7.77
N PHE A 155 3.16 5.58 -7.73
CA PHE A 155 3.73 6.63 -6.89
C PHE A 155 3.17 8.02 -7.23
N VAL A 156 3.10 8.39 -8.52
CA VAL A 156 2.51 9.66 -8.97
C VAL A 156 1.04 9.74 -8.56
N GLN A 157 0.29 8.65 -8.75
CA GLN A 157 -1.12 8.58 -8.37
C GLN A 157 -1.33 8.75 -6.86
N SER A 158 -0.51 8.10 -6.03
CA SER A 158 -0.54 8.26 -4.58
C SER A 158 -0.11 9.66 -4.14
N PHE A 159 0.93 10.21 -4.77
CA PHE A 159 1.39 11.57 -4.50
C PHE A 159 0.28 12.60 -4.75
N ARG A 160 -0.49 12.45 -5.85
CA ARG A 160 -1.67 13.26 -6.14
C ARG A 160 -2.80 13.02 -5.16
N THR A 161 -3.11 11.76 -4.82
CA THR A 161 -4.22 11.41 -3.92
C THR A 161 -4.06 12.05 -2.54
N MET A 162 -2.82 12.26 -2.10
CA MET A 162 -2.47 12.85 -0.81
C MET A 162 -2.34 14.39 -0.84
N LEU A 163 -2.71 15.06 -1.94
CA LEU A 163 -2.75 16.51 -1.99
C LEU A 163 -3.78 17.09 -1.01
N PRO A 164 -3.50 18.25 -0.37
CA PRO A 164 -2.31 19.09 -0.54
C PRO A 164 -1.10 18.64 0.31
N GLY A 165 -1.22 17.58 1.12
CA GLY A 165 -0.22 17.17 2.11
C GLY A 165 1.16 16.81 1.53
N THR A 166 1.21 16.39 0.27
CA THR A 166 2.45 16.05 -0.46
C THR A 166 3.16 17.24 -1.09
N LEU A 167 2.55 18.43 -1.17
CA LEU A 167 3.15 19.59 -1.83
C LEU A 167 4.50 19.98 -1.22
N ALA A 168 4.66 19.84 0.09
CA ALA A 168 5.93 20.13 0.76
C ALA A 168 7.08 19.22 0.28
N LEU A 169 6.78 17.99 -0.16
CA LEU A 169 7.76 17.04 -0.67
C LEU A 169 8.28 17.40 -2.07
N VAL A 170 7.61 18.29 -2.81
CA VAL A 170 8.11 18.74 -4.13
C VAL A 170 9.55 19.24 -4.05
N LYS A 171 9.93 19.83 -2.91
CA LYS A 171 11.28 20.36 -2.67
C LYS A 171 12.36 19.28 -2.54
N THR A 172 11.97 18.05 -2.27
CA THR A 172 12.89 16.92 -2.10
C THR A 172 12.98 16.06 -3.35
N VAL A 173 12.13 16.33 -4.37
CA VAL A 173 12.14 15.60 -5.64
C VAL A 173 13.18 16.23 -6.58
N PRO A 174 14.10 15.46 -7.17
CA PRO A 174 15.02 15.97 -8.20
C PRO A 174 14.27 16.56 -9.40
N HIS A 175 14.88 17.54 -10.06
CA HIS A 175 14.28 18.27 -11.17
C HIS A 175 13.71 17.36 -12.27
N ASP A 176 14.49 16.39 -12.75
CA ASP A 176 14.08 15.52 -13.86
C ASP A 176 12.97 14.54 -13.45
N ALA A 177 13.02 14.05 -12.21
CA ALA A 177 11.96 13.24 -11.65
C ALA A 177 10.66 14.05 -11.50
N LEU A 178 10.75 15.29 -11.01
CA LEU A 178 9.58 16.17 -10.88
C LEU A 178 8.96 16.49 -12.25
N ARG A 179 9.79 16.75 -13.27
CA ARG A 179 9.34 16.92 -14.66
C ARG A 179 8.54 15.72 -15.14
N ARG A 180 9.10 14.52 -15.02
CA ARG A 180 8.41 13.27 -15.37
C ARG A 180 7.07 13.14 -14.63
N MET A 181 7.05 13.39 -13.31
CA MET A 181 5.83 13.28 -12.51
C MET A 181 4.70 14.23 -12.98
N VAL A 182 5.02 15.48 -13.31
CA VAL A 182 3.99 16.45 -13.76
C VAL A 182 3.55 16.20 -15.21
N GLU A 183 4.41 15.61 -16.04
CA GLU A 183 4.04 15.17 -17.40
C GLU A 183 3.09 13.96 -17.35
N MET A 184 3.24 13.09 -16.35
CA MET A 184 2.38 11.92 -16.13
C MET A 184 0.98 12.27 -15.60
N ASP A 185 0.82 13.36 -14.85
CA ASP A 185 -0.47 13.72 -14.23
C ASP A 185 -0.75 15.24 -14.25
N ALA A 186 -1.73 15.64 -15.05
CA ALA A 186 -2.09 17.05 -15.25
C ALA A 186 -2.70 17.72 -14.00
N GLN A 187 -3.37 16.96 -13.13
CA GLN A 187 -3.91 17.49 -11.88
C GLN A 187 -2.77 17.79 -10.91
N LEU A 188 -1.80 16.87 -10.83
CA LEU A 188 -0.58 17.08 -10.06
C LEU A 188 0.20 18.28 -10.59
N ALA A 189 0.37 18.40 -11.91
CA ALA A 189 1.03 19.56 -12.53
C ALA A 189 0.37 20.88 -12.11
N THR A 190 -0.96 20.95 -12.14
CA THR A 190 -1.72 22.12 -11.73
C THR A 190 -1.50 22.46 -10.25
N ALA A 191 -1.54 21.46 -9.38
CA ALA A 191 -1.33 21.64 -7.94
C ALA A 191 0.11 22.10 -7.62
N VAL A 192 1.11 21.48 -8.25
CA VAL A 192 2.53 21.84 -8.09
C VAL A 192 2.77 23.26 -8.60
N ARG A 193 2.23 23.62 -9.77
CA ARG A 193 2.34 24.99 -10.32
C ARG A 193 1.75 26.02 -9.35
N GLY A 194 0.56 25.75 -8.83
CA GLY A 194 -0.11 26.61 -7.84
C GLY A 194 0.63 26.72 -6.51
N TYR A 195 1.37 25.69 -6.11
CA TYR A 195 2.22 25.70 -4.91
C TYR A 195 3.50 26.52 -5.14
N VAL A 196 4.18 26.29 -6.27
CA VAL A 196 5.42 26.99 -6.67
C VAL A 196 5.18 28.48 -6.90
N SER A 197 4.04 28.87 -7.50
CA SER A 197 3.71 30.28 -7.72
C SER A 197 3.55 31.09 -6.43
N LYS A 198 3.27 30.42 -5.30
CA LYS A 198 3.17 31.04 -3.97
C LYS A 198 4.48 31.05 -3.18
N MET A 199 5.53 30.39 -3.68
CA MET A 199 6.84 30.39 -3.01
C MET A 199 7.55 31.75 -3.15
N PRO A 200 8.45 32.12 -2.22
CA PRO A 200 9.36 33.24 -2.42
C PRO A 200 10.24 33.07 -3.67
N ASP A 201 10.62 34.17 -4.32
CA ASP A 201 11.36 34.13 -5.60
C ASP A 201 12.68 33.34 -5.54
N SER A 202 13.41 33.42 -4.42
CA SER A 202 14.64 32.66 -4.20
C SER A 202 14.41 31.14 -4.21
N ALA A 203 13.33 30.68 -3.56
CA ALA A 203 12.93 29.28 -3.53
C ALA A 203 12.26 28.81 -4.83
N ARG A 204 11.68 29.74 -5.60
CA ARG A 204 11.00 29.46 -6.88
C ARG A 204 11.97 29.26 -8.05
N LYS A 205 13.20 29.79 -7.97
CA LYS A 205 14.20 29.76 -9.06
C LYS A 205 14.36 28.37 -9.72
N PRO A 206 14.45 27.24 -9.00
CA PRO A 206 14.60 25.90 -9.61
C PRO A 206 13.37 25.41 -10.39
N TYR A 207 12.21 26.04 -10.19
CA TYR A 207 10.91 25.60 -10.70
C TYR A 207 10.34 26.53 -11.78
N ARG A 208 11.12 27.49 -12.29
CA ARG A 208 10.63 28.46 -13.30
C ARG A 208 10.10 27.77 -14.56
N TRP A 209 10.67 26.63 -14.92
CA TRP A 209 10.21 25.81 -16.05
C TRP A 209 8.77 25.29 -15.91
N LEU A 210 8.17 25.28 -14.71
CA LEU A 210 6.77 24.90 -14.49
C LEU A 210 5.78 26.05 -14.72
N LEU A 211 6.28 27.29 -14.76
CA LEU A 211 5.48 28.52 -14.79
C LEU A 211 5.37 29.15 -16.18
N HIS A 212 6.11 28.61 -17.15
CA HIS A 212 6.15 29.01 -18.56
C HIS A 212 5.71 27.84 -19.43
#